data_AF-A0A4P7VNN0-F1
#
_entry.id   AF-A0A4P7VNN0-F1
#
_cell.length_a   1.000
_cell.length_b   1.000
_cell.length_c   1.000
_cell.angle_alpha   90.00
_cell.angle_beta   90.00
_cell.angle_gamma   90.00
#
_symmetry.space_group_name_H-M   'P 1'
#
loop_
_entity.id
_entity.type
_entity.pdbx_description
1 polymer ?
#
loop_
_entity_poly.entity_id
_entity_poly.type
_entity_poly.pdbx_seq_one_letter_code
_entity_poly.pdbx_strand_id
1 'polypeptide(L)'
;MVKKLRGEVQYHPNYEKYVEFIVNHPNYAGLFYERDDNGRVKWVVAGKSPKGQLRQSWWDNQCKIHNIPIQKGCYAKLARLIHPTGIHICQCCGEGRSIFYEYPAKTTVGILNKILGCNIDKDNDEERAQNTIREIIEQWCDSMEKAKAIAAAFGLRTPKDKDDLIELIYSEMVDKESSRFSPGVMCNPPDRFNGFHSYALCCRTKFDTGRHSENMMTYGQDRRAYEDWSDGDYNLANRLMGEFRKQPPMACPVCGNTEKMSADHIGPISLGFCHSRNFAPMCSGCNSSKNNRFTKSDVDELIKIEESGEQVISWHSKAIWDAVKHTIKNDIDAKFASSVMAKCHQNVLNILSIIYKKTGTEFLMRYLHPEYSLVDYRYLLHLENLKIISTPLDSKNKRKNQERYVRIAFDSLEEFSSKKNRKNYFLIDEDSKELDPIIASIALREYDKADKLLRQLIQSVSNSILEKETHERFFGYGEIDSPFSIAAEPE
;
A
#
# COMPACT_ATOMS: atom_id res chain seq x y z
N MET A 1 13.38 5.75 32.69
CA MET A 1 12.20 6.46 32.17
C MET A 1 10.95 5.72 32.60
N VAL A 2 10.08 6.40 33.34
CA VAL A 2 8.89 5.83 33.98
C VAL A 2 7.91 5.33 32.91
N LYS A 3 7.52 4.06 33.02
CA LYS A 3 6.47 3.42 32.22
C LYS A 3 5.17 4.19 32.47
N LYS A 4 4.74 5.02 31.52
CA LYS A 4 3.49 5.77 31.61
C LYS A 4 2.35 4.75 31.65
N LEU A 5 1.73 4.58 32.82
CA LEU A 5 0.42 3.93 32.96
C LEU A 5 -0.53 4.62 31.97
N ARG A 6 -1.10 3.86 31.03
CA ARG A 6 -2.04 4.35 30.01
C ARG A 6 -3.33 4.79 30.72
N GLY A 7 -3.42 6.06 31.10
CA GLY A 7 -4.67 6.65 31.57
C GLY A 7 -5.71 6.60 30.46
N GLU A 8 -6.94 6.22 30.82
CA GLU A 8 -8.11 6.44 29.95
C GLU A 8 -8.11 7.91 29.52
N VAL A 9 -8.24 8.16 28.21
CA VAL A 9 -8.33 9.53 27.71
C VAL A 9 -9.61 10.14 28.26
N GLN A 10 -9.44 11.07 29.22
CA GLN A 10 -10.56 11.77 29.83
C GLN A 10 -11.33 12.56 28.76
N TYR A 11 -12.65 12.50 28.83
CA TYR A 11 -13.53 13.16 27.87
C TYR A 11 -13.52 14.65 28.18
N HIS A 12 -13.24 15.48 27.18
CA HIS A 12 -13.33 16.92 27.36
C HIS A 12 -14.80 17.34 27.55
N PRO A 13 -15.15 18.27 28.46
CA PRO A 13 -16.54 18.69 28.70
C PRO A 13 -17.28 19.16 27.43
N ASN A 14 -16.59 19.84 26.52
CA ASN A 14 -17.17 20.23 25.22
C ASN A 14 -17.58 19.02 24.38
N TYR A 15 -16.82 17.92 24.45
CA TYR A 15 -17.16 16.70 23.75
C TYR A 15 -18.39 16.03 24.36
N GLU A 16 -18.51 16.00 25.69
CA GLU A 16 -19.72 15.47 26.35
C GLU A 16 -20.97 16.27 25.95
N LYS A 17 -20.89 17.60 25.95
CA LYS A 17 -21.97 18.48 25.46
C LYS A 17 -22.32 18.21 24.00
N TYR A 18 -21.31 18.02 23.16
CA TYR A 18 -21.49 17.68 21.75
C TYR A 18 -22.17 16.32 21.55
N VAL A 19 -21.76 15.30 22.30
CA VAL A 19 -22.36 13.96 22.24
C VAL A 19 -23.84 14.02 22.60
N GLU A 20 -24.20 14.71 23.68
CA GLU A 20 -25.60 14.90 24.09
C GLU A 20 -26.39 15.71 23.06
N PHE A 21 -25.80 16.78 22.49
CA PHE A 21 -26.43 17.53 21.41
C PHE A 21 -26.74 16.63 20.20
N ILE A 22 -25.79 15.80 19.78
CA ILE A 22 -25.94 14.97 18.58
C ILE A 22 -26.97 13.86 18.77
N VAL A 23 -26.97 13.14 19.90
CA VAL A 23 -27.94 12.03 20.11
C VAL A 23 -29.38 12.53 20.20
N ASN A 24 -29.59 13.76 20.65
CA ASN A 24 -30.91 14.37 20.77
C ASN A 24 -31.32 15.14 19.50
N HIS A 25 -30.44 15.26 18.49
CA HIS A 25 -30.73 16.02 17.28
C HIS A 25 -31.67 15.23 16.34
N PRO A 26 -32.71 15.87 15.75
CA PRO A 26 -33.67 15.20 14.85
C PRO A 26 -33.03 14.43 13.68
N ASN A 27 -31.91 14.93 13.14
CA ASN A 27 -31.16 14.27 12.06
C ASN A 27 -30.70 12.83 12.38
N TYR A 28 -30.59 12.46 13.67
CA TYR A 28 -30.20 11.12 14.11
C TYR A 28 -31.36 10.33 14.74
N ALA A 29 -32.61 10.78 14.55
CA ALA A 29 -33.78 10.10 15.08
C ALA A 29 -33.82 8.63 14.65
N GLY A 30 -34.07 7.75 15.64
CA GLY A 30 -34.12 6.30 15.43
C GLY A 30 -32.76 5.61 15.31
N LEU A 31 -31.63 6.32 15.38
CA LEU A 31 -30.31 5.69 15.41
C LEU A 31 -30.04 5.08 16.80
N PHE A 32 -29.65 3.81 16.81
CA PHE A 32 -29.41 3.07 18.04
C PHE A 32 -28.24 3.63 18.88
N TYR A 33 -28.49 3.88 20.16
CA TYR A 33 -27.46 4.08 21.19
C TYR A 33 -27.94 3.59 22.55
N GLU A 34 -26.99 3.42 23.46
CA GLU A 34 -27.23 3.08 24.86
C GLU A 34 -26.41 4.01 25.74
N ARG A 35 -26.69 3.98 27.04
CA ARG A 35 -25.85 4.62 28.05
C ARG A 35 -25.01 3.59 28.80
N ASP A 36 -23.88 4.02 29.34
CA ASP A 36 -23.09 3.25 30.30
C ASP A 36 -23.62 3.42 31.73
N ASP A 37 -22.97 2.76 32.67
CA ASP A 37 -23.39 2.74 34.08
C ASP A 37 -23.27 4.13 34.75
N ASN A 38 -22.50 5.05 34.14
CA ASN A 38 -22.36 6.43 34.57
C ASN A 38 -23.35 7.37 33.84
N GLY A 39 -24.28 6.81 33.07
CA GLY A 39 -25.25 7.56 32.28
C GLY A 39 -24.68 8.21 31.02
N ARG A 40 -23.42 7.95 30.63
CA ARG A 40 -22.83 8.52 29.41
C ARG A 40 -23.24 7.74 28.18
N VAL A 41 -23.45 8.42 27.06
CA VAL A 41 -23.73 7.76 25.78
C VAL A 41 -22.57 6.86 25.36
N LYS A 42 -22.86 5.60 25.04
CA LYS A 42 -21.94 4.69 24.37
C LYS A 42 -21.76 5.09 22.91
N TRP A 43 -20.81 6.01 22.69
CA TRP A 43 -20.53 6.57 21.38
C TRP A 43 -20.02 5.52 20.38
N VAL A 44 -19.27 4.54 20.88
CA VAL A 44 -18.61 3.50 20.08
C VAL A 44 -19.29 2.15 20.26
N VAL A 45 -19.60 1.49 19.15
CA VAL A 45 -19.97 0.06 19.10
C VAL A 45 -19.15 -0.63 18.00
N ALA A 46 -18.83 -1.90 18.16
CA ALA A 46 -18.17 -2.64 17.07
C ALA A 46 -19.20 -2.90 15.95
N GLY A 47 -18.92 -2.51 14.70
CA GLY A 47 -19.87 -2.64 13.59
C GLY A 47 -20.35 -4.06 13.31
N LYS A 48 -19.53 -5.08 13.61
CA LYS A 48 -19.92 -6.50 13.49
C LYS A 48 -20.76 -7.04 14.65
N SER A 49 -20.93 -6.28 15.73
CA SER A 49 -21.79 -6.69 16.84
C SER A 49 -23.27 -6.55 16.44
N PRO A 50 -24.20 -7.25 17.11
CA PRO A 50 -25.63 -7.06 16.88
C PRO A 50 -26.06 -5.58 16.95
N LYS A 51 -25.48 -4.82 17.89
CA LYS A 51 -25.70 -3.38 18.05
C LYS A 51 -25.15 -2.55 16.88
N GLY A 52 -23.98 -2.93 16.39
CA GLY A 52 -23.37 -2.34 15.19
C GLY A 52 -24.22 -2.58 13.93
N GLN A 53 -24.83 -3.77 13.82
CA GLN A 53 -25.74 -4.09 12.71
C GLN A 53 -27.03 -3.26 12.76
N LEU A 54 -27.58 -2.98 13.95
CA LEU A 54 -28.71 -2.05 14.09
C LEU A 54 -28.36 -0.65 13.58
N ARG A 55 -27.17 -0.13 13.92
CA ARG A 55 -26.68 1.14 13.36
C ARG A 55 -26.50 1.06 11.86
N GLN A 56 -25.93 -0.04 11.36
CA GLN A 56 -25.72 -0.26 9.92
C GLN A 56 -27.03 -0.20 9.14
N SER A 57 -28.08 -0.89 9.60
CA SER A 57 -29.39 -0.85 8.97
C SER A 57 -30.01 0.54 8.96
N TRP A 58 -29.79 1.34 10.01
CA TRP A 58 -30.21 2.74 10.02
C TRP A 58 -29.46 3.56 8.96
N TRP A 59 -28.13 3.43 8.87
CA TRP A 59 -27.32 4.10 7.85
C TRP A 59 -27.75 3.71 6.43
N ASP A 60 -28.05 2.43 6.19
CA ASP A 60 -28.54 1.94 4.90
C ASP A 60 -29.89 2.56 4.54
N ASN A 61 -30.80 2.67 5.52
CA ASN A 61 -32.10 3.29 5.31
C ASN A 61 -31.98 4.80 5.03
N GLN A 62 -31.12 5.51 5.77
CA GLN A 62 -30.86 6.93 5.52
C GLN A 62 -30.24 7.17 4.14
N CYS A 63 -29.34 6.29 3.69
CA CYS A 63 -28.79 6.37 2.34
C CYS A 63 -29.90 6.26 1.30
N LYS A 64 -30.86 5.34 1.47
CA LYS A 64 -32.03 5.22 0.58
C LYS A 64 -32.90 6.49 0.60
N ILE A 65 -33.20 7.04 1.76
CA ILE A 65 -34.00 8.28 1.92
C ILE A 65 -33.35 9.45 1.17
N HIS A 66 -32.03 9.56 1.24
CA HIS A 66 -31.26 10.64 0.61
C HIS A 66 -30.80 10.32 -0.82
N ASN A 67 -31.30 9.24 -1.44
CA ASN A 67 -30.91 8.80 -2.79
C ASN A 67 -29.39 8.61 -2.97
N ILE A 68 -28.71 8.12 -1.94
CA ILE A 68 -27.28 7.79 -1.96
C ILE A 68 -27.14 6.28 -2.20
N PRO A 69 -26.53 5.83 -3.31
CA PRO A 69 -26.36 4.40 -3.58
C PRO A 69 -25.45 3.75 -2.54
N ILE A 70 -25.79 2.53 -2.12
CA ILE A 70 -24.98 1.75 -1.17
C ILE A 70 -23.74 1.24 -1.89
N GLN A 71 -22.64 1.97 -1.70
CA GLN A 71 -21.34 1.68 -2.28
C GLN A 71 -20.23 2.21 -1.38
N LYS A 72 -18.97 1.92 -1.70
CA LYS A 72 -17.82 2.42 -0.94
C LYS A 72 -17.89 3.95 -0.80
N GLY A 73 -17.83 4.44 0.44
CA GLY A 73 -17.88 5.87 0.76
C GLY A 73 -19.28 6.48 0.89
N CYS A 74 -20.36 5.72 0.65
CA CYS A 74 -21.73 6.24 0.74
C CYS A 74 -22.06 6.85 2.12
N TYR A 75 -21.68 6.16 3.20
CA TYR A 75 -21.93 6.66 4.56
C TYR A 75 -21.12 7.90 4.91
N ALA A 76 -19.97 8.13 4.27
CA ALA A 76 -19.21 9.37 4.48
C ALA A 76 -19.93 10.57 3.86
N LYS A 77 -20.48 10.40 2.65
CA LYS A 77 -21.33 11.42 2.01
C LYS A 77 -22.56 11.71 2.88
N LEU A 78 -23.25 10.65 3.31
CA LEU A 78 -24.43 10.79 4.16
C LEU A 78 -24.10 11.45 5.50
N ALA A 79 -23.04 11.01 6.19
CA ALA A 79 -22.65 11.57 7.49
C ALA A 79 -22.35 13.07 7.41
N ARG A 80 -21.74 13.56 6.32
CA ARG A 80 -21.57 15.01 6.11
C ARG A 80 -22.90 15.72 5.81
N LEU A 81 -23.74 15.11 4.98
CA LEU A 81 -25.03 15.67 4.59
C LEU A 81 -25.96 15.90 5.79
N ILE A 82 -26.02 14.95 6.72
CA ILE A 82 -26.95 15.00 7.86
C ILE A 82 -26.32 15.62 9.10
N HIS A 83 -25.03 15.94 9.10
CA HIS A 83 -24.39 16.51 10.28
C HIS A 83 -24.95 17.91 10.56
N PRO A 84 -25.46 18.20 11.77
CA PRO A 84 -26.21 19.44 12.04
C PRO A 84 -25.44 20.74 11.79
N THR A 85 -24.13 20.72 12.04
CA THR A 85 -23.29 21.94 12.03
C THR A 85 -22.11 21.86 11.07
N GLY A 86 -21.85 20.70 10.44
CA GLY A 86 -20.55 20.46 9.78
C GLY A 86 -19.31 20.41 10.69
N ILE A 87 -19.44 20.61 12.01
CA ILE A 87 -18.31 20.67 12.96
C ILE A 87 -18.39 19.55 13.99
N HIS A 88 -17.34 18.73 14.07
CA HIS A 88 -17.19 17.69 15.10
C HIS A 88 -16.25 18.15 16.22
N ILE A 89 -16.61 17.86 17.47
CA ILE A 89 -15.79 18.20 18.63
C ILE A 89 -14.84 17.05 18.96
N CYS A 90 -13.55 17.32 19.11
CA CYS A 90 -12.56 16.32 19.48
C CYS A 90 -12.74 15.83 20.93
N GLN A 91 -12.76 14.51 21.16
CA GLN A 91 -12.87 13.94 22.51
C GLN A 91 -11.74 14.36 23.46
N CYS A 92 -10.53 14.54 22.94
CA CYS A 92 -9.34 14.79 23.77
C CYS A 92 -9.19 16.26 24.15
N CYS A 93 -9.14 17.16 23.16
CA CYS A 93 -8.90 18.59 23.40
C CYS A 93 -10.18 19.43 23.44
N GLY A 94 -11.34 18.87 23.04
CA GLY A 94 -12.60 19.59 23.05
C GLY A 94 -12.75 20.67 21.97
N GLU A 95 -11.81 20.77 21.04
CA GLU A 95 -11.88 21.74 19.96
C GLU A 95 -12.73 21.22 18.80
N GLY A 96 -13.44 22.14 18.15
CA GLY A 96 -14.21 21.87 16.95
C GLY A 96 -13.33 21.74 15.72
N ARG A 97 -13.67 20.81 14.84
CA ARG A 97 -13.03 20.63 13.53
C ARG A 97 -14.07 20.38 12.46
N SER A 98 -13.85 20.98 11.30
CA SER A 98 -14.70 20.72 10.14
C SER A 98 -14.62 19.26 9.71
N ILE A 99 -15.76 18.71 9.32
CA ILE A 99 -15.86 17.36 8.75
C ILE A 99 -15.59 17.32 7.24
N PHE A 100 -15.43 18.49 6.62
CA PHE A 100 -15.14 18.67 5.19
C PHE A 100 -13.64 18.73 4.93
N TYR A 101 -13.23 18.45 3.69
CA TYR A 101 -11.83 18.38 3.24
C TYR A 101 -11.16 19.75 3.16
N GLU A 102 -11.06 20.46 4.27
CA GLU A 102 -10.63 21.86 4.31
C GLU A 102 -9.23 22.05 4.91
N TYR A 103 -8.68 21.04 5.58
CA TYR A 103 -7.36 21.14 6.22
C TYR A 103 -6.25 20.67 5.28
N PRO A 104 -5.14 21.39 5.14
CA PRO A 104 -4.09 21.01 4.19
C PRO A 104 -3.42 19.68 4.57
N ALA A 105 -3.24 18.81 3.56
CA ALA A 105 -2.39 17.63 3.67
C ALA A 105 -0.91 18.03 3.81
N LYS A 106 -0.04 17.11 4.28
CA LYS A 106 1.39 17.39 4.51
C LYS A 106 2.11 17.98 3.29
N THR A 107 1.82 17.47 2.10
CA THR A 107 2.40 17.96 0.84
C THR A 107 1.89 19.35 0.49
N THR A 108 0.60 19.59 0.70
CA THR A 108 -0.04 20.89 0.49
C THR A 108 0.50 21.95 1.44
N VAL A 109 0.76 21.61 2.70
CA VAL A 109 1.46 22.50 3.65
C VAL A 109 2.81 22.94 3.11
N GLY A 110 3.60 22.01 2.53
CA GLY A 110 4.88 22.35 1.92
C GLY A 110 4.76 23.36 0.77
N ILE A 111 3.70 23.25 -0.05
CA ILE A 111 3.40 24.20 -1.12
C ILE A 111 2.99 25.56 -0.54
N LEU A 112 2.07 25.56 0.42
CA LEU A 112 1.57 26.78 1.05
C LEU A 112 2.68 27.53 1.79
N ASN A 113 3.54 26.83 2.56
CA ASN A 113 4.69 27.45 3.20
C ASN A 113 5.63 28.10 2.19
N LYS A 114 5.87 27.47 1.04
CA LYS A 114 6.75 28.02 -0.01
C LYS A 114 6.17 29.28 -0.66
N ILE A 115 4.86 29.34 -0.88
CA ILE A 115 4.22 30.44 -1.60
C ILE A 115 3.79 31.58 -0.65
N LEU A 116 3.21 31.22 0.49
CA LEU A 116 2.60 32.15 1.44
C LEU A 116 3.49 32.51 2.62
N GLY A 117 4.48 31.67 2.95
CA GLY A 117 5.31 31.87 4.14
C GLY A 117 4.57 31.62 5.46
N CYS A 118 3.55 30.75 5.47
CA CYS A 118 2.73 30.50 6.67
C CYS A 118 3.44 29.71 7.79
N ASN A 119 4.62 29.13 7.54
CA ASN A 119 5.47 28.44 8.53
C ASN A 119 4.76 27.34 9.34
N ILE A 120 3.78 26.65 8.76
CA ILE A 120 3.07 25.55 9.42
C ILE A 120 3.97 24.31 9.43
N ASP A 121 4.18 23.66 10.58
CA ASP A 121 4.87 22.37 10.60
C ASP A 121 4.00 21.27 9.96
N LYS A 122 4.45 20.76 8.80
CA LYS A 122 3.74 19.71 8.05
C LYS A 122 3.63 18.39 8.81
N ASP A 123 4.50 18.15 9.79
CA ASP A 123 4.54 16.91 10.57
C ASP A 123 3.83 17.04 11.93
N ASN A 124 3.40 18.25 12.29
CA ASN A 124 2.55 18.53 13.43
C ASN A 124 1.06 18.56 13.03
N ASP A 125 0.30 17.53 13.41
CA ASP A 125 -1.13 17.45 13.11
C ASP A 125 -1.97 18.51 13.85
N GLU A 126 -1.50 19.01 15.00
CA GLU A 126 -2.18 20.08 15.75
C GLU A 126 -2.11 21.39 14.96
N GLU A 127 -0.92 21.80 14.54
CA GLU A 127 -0.70 22.99 13.72
C GLU A 127 -1.45 22.91 12.39
N ARG A 128 -1.38 21.76 11.71
CA ARG A 128 -2.13 21.54 10.46
C ARG A 128 -3.64 21.64 10.60
N ALA A 129 -4.15 21.37 11.80
CA ALA A 129 -5.56 21.43 12.10
C ALA A 129 -6.00 22.79 12.66
N GLN A 130 -5.10 23.77 12.81
CA GLN A 130 -5.45 25.11 13.34
C GLN A 130 -6.25 25.93 12.34
N ASN A 131 -5.89 25.87 11.05
CA ASN A 131 -6.53 26.68 10.01
C ASN A 131 -6.96 25.82 8.83
N THR A 132 -8.18 26.07 8.35
CA THR A 132 -8.69 25.63 7.05
C THR A 132 -7.98 26.35 5.91
N ILE A 133 -8.11 25.84 4.69
CA ILE A 133 -7.53 26.50 3.50
C ILE A 133 -8.11 27.90 3.28
N ARG A 134 -9.38 28.13 3.60
CA ARG A 134 -9.99 29.47 3.59
C ARG A 134 -9.25 30.40 4.54
N GLU A 135 -9.14 30.02 5.81
CA GLU A 135 -8.48 30.83 6.84
C GLU A 135 -7.01 31.07 6.47
N ILE A 136 -6.34 30.08 5.89
CA ILE A 136 -4.96 30.24 5.41
C ILE A 136 -4.86 31.28 4.30
N ILE A 137 -5.74 31.25 3.31
CA ILE A 137 -5.75 32.23 2.23
C ILE A 137 -6.11 33.61 2.78
N GLU A 138 -7.10 33.69 3.65
CA GLU A 138 -7.54 34.96 4.24
C GLU A 138 -6.44 35.64 5.05
N GLN A 139 -5.63 34.88 5.78
CA GLN A 139 -4.57 35.39 6.66
C GLN A 139 -3.25 35.67 5.94
N TRP A 140 -2.81 34.81 4.99
CA TRP A 140 -1.46 34.89 4.42
C TRP A 140 -1.40 35.21 2.91
N CYS A 141 -2.53 35.19 2.19
CA CYS A 141 -2.56 35.58 0.79
C CYS A 141 -2.82 37.10 0.67
N ASP A 142 -1.73 37.87 0.78
CA ASP A 142 -1.72 39.34 0.77
C ASP A 142 -1.60 39.98 -0.63
N SER A 143 -1.39 39.18 -1.68
CA SER A 143 -1.21 39.68 -3.05
C SER A 143 -1.81 38.78 -4.13
N MET A 144 -2.11 39.37 -5.29
CA MET A 144 -2.61 38.61 -6.45
C MET A 144 -1.54 37.72 -7.08
N GLU A 145 -0.25 38.04 -6.93
CA GLU A 145 0.86 37.16 -7.35
C GLU A 145 0.83 35.84 -6.58
N LYS A 146 0.66 35.90 -5.24
CA LYS A 146 0.50 34.70 -4.41
C LYS A 146 -0.75 33.92 -4.79
N ALA A 147 -1.88 34.60 -5.00
CA ALA A 147 -3.12 33.97 -5.41
C ALA A 147 -2.98 33.18 -6.73
N LYS A 148 -2.33 33.80 -7.73
CA LYS A 148 -2.02 33.16 -9.02
C LYS A 148 -1.05 31.99 -8.87
N ALA A 149 -0.04 32.11 -8.02
CA ALA A 149 0.91 31.04 -7.75
C ALA A 149 0.24 29.82 -7.10
N ILE A 150 -0.70 30.02 -6.17
CA ILE A 150 -1.50 28.93 -5.58
C ILE A 150 -2.35 28.25 -6.65
N ALA A 151 -3.10 29.02 -7.44
CA ALA A 151 -3.93 28.48 -8.51
C ALA A 151 -3.11 27.62 -9.47
N ALA A 152 -1.94 28.11 -9.91
CA ALA A 152 -1.03 27.36 -10.77
C ALA A 152 -0.52 26.07 -10.10
N ALA A 153 -0.10 26.13 -8.83
CA ALA A 153 0.37 24.95 -8.09
C ALA A 153 -0.71 23.87 -7.90
N PHE A 154 -1.98 24.27 -7.92
CA PHE A 154 -3.13 23.38 -7.82
C PHE A 154 -3.74 23.00 -9.17
N GLY A 155 -3.24 23.56 -10.28
CA GLY A 155 -3.77 23.31 -11.62
C GLY A 155 -5.15 23.94 -11.87
N LEU A 156 -5.45 25.04 -11.19
CA LEU A 156 -6.70 25.79 -11.31
C LEU A 156 -6.56 26.93 -12.33
N ARG A 157 -7.69 27.45 -12.83
CA ARG A 157 -7.70 28.68 -13.64
C ARG A 157 -7.18 29.85 -12.81
N THR A 158 -6.67 30.87 -13.51
CA THR A 158 -6.27 32.14 -12.88
C THR A 158 -7.46 32.76 -12.14
N PRO A 159 -7.30 33.11 -10.85
CA PRO A 159 -8.35 33.74 -10.07
C PRO A 159 -8.43 35.24 -10.38
N LYS A 160 -9.64 35.79 -10.30
CA LYS A 160 -9.93 37.23 -10.46
C LYS A 160 -9.47 38.03 -9.24
N ASP A 161 -9.72 37.48 -8.06
CA ASP A 161 -9.39 38.04 -6.75
C ASP A 161 -9.19 36.90 -5.72
N LYS A 162 -9.01 37.27 -4.45
CA LYS A 162 -8.81 36.31 -3.35
C LYS A 162 -10.03 35.44 -3.10
N ASP A 163 -11.23 36.00 -3.22
CA ASP A 163 -12.47 35.29 -2.92
C ASP A 163 -12.77 34.27 -4.04
N ASP A 164 -12.54 34.65 -5.29
CA ASP A 164 -12.61 33.76 -6.46
C ASP A 164 -11.60 32.59 -6.35
N LEU A 165 -10.40 32.82 -5.78
CA LEU A 165 -9.46 31.73 -5.48
C LEU A 165 -10.03 30.75 -4.45
N ILE A 166 -10.64 31.26 -3.38
CA ILE A 166 -11.24 30.42 -2.34
C ILE A 166 -12.38 29.61 -2.95
N GLU A 167 -13.29 30.23 -3.70
CA GLU A 167 -14.40 29.54 -4.37
C GLU A 167 -13.91 28.45 -5.33
N LEU A 168 -12.84 28.71 -6.10
CA LEU A 168 -12.22 27.72 -6.96
C LEU A 168 -11.68 26.53 -6.19
N ILE A 169 -10.94 26.77 -5.10
CA ILE A 169 -10.40 25.68 -4.29
C ILE A 169 -11.52 24.84 -3.68
N TYR A 170 -12.59 25.48 -3.22
CA TYR A 170 -13.71 24.77 -2.63
C TYR A 170 -14.44 23.90 -3.66
N SER A 171 -14.85 24.49 -4.77
CA SER A 171 -15.61 23.80 -5.82
C SER A 171 -14.79 22.72 -6.56
N GLU A 172 -13.51 22.97 -6.84
CA GLU A 172 -12.68 22.07 -7.63
C GLU A 172 -11.87 21.07 -6.80
N MET A 173 -11.72 21.30 -5.49
CA MET A 173 -10.87 20.46 -4.65
C MET A 173 -11.56 19.99 -3.37
N VAL A 174 -12.11 20.88 -2.54
CA VAL A 174 -12.73 20.51 -1.26
C VAL A 174 -13.98 19.65 -1.48
N ASP A 175 -14.90 20.12 -2.33
CA ASP A 175 -16.16 19.44 -2.64
C ASP A 175 -15.95 18.13 -3.40
N LYS A 176 -14.84 18.06 -4.15
CA LYS A 176 -14.39 16.85 -4.86
C LYS A 176 -13.53 15.94 -3.99
N GLU A 177 -13.40 16.23 -2.69
CA GLU A 177 -12.64 15.43 -1.70
C GLU A 177 -11.17 15.18 -2.10
N SER A 178 -10.53 16.18 -2.70
CA SER A 178 -9.15 16.11 -3.17
C SER A 178 -8.20 15.69 -2.05
N SER A 179 -7.26 14.77 -2.37
CA SER A 179 -6.23 14.32 -1.44
C SER A 179 -5.21 15.40 -1.04
N ARG A 180 -5.29 16.59 -1.66
CA ARG A 180 -4.54 17.78 -1.22
C ARG A 180 -5.03 18.30 0.12
N PHE A 181 -6.24 17.94 0.51
CA PHE A 181 -6.82 18.33 1.78
C PHE A 181 -7.28 17.09 2.55
N SER A 182 -7.60 17.29 3.82
CA SER A 182 -8.07 16.27 4.74
C SER A 182 -9.28 16.80 5.47
N PRO A 183 -10.26 15.94 5.80
CA PRO A 183 -11.24 16.31 6.80
C PRO A 183 -10.56 16.49 8.15
N GLY A 184 -11.14 17.36 8.96
CA GLY A 184 -10.71 17.52 10.35
C GLY A 184 -11.03 16.28 11.17
N VAL A 185 -11.98 15.45 10.74
CA VAL A 185 -12.33 14.18 11.40
C VAL A 185 -12.65 13.10 10.37
N MET A 186 -12.09 11.90 10.55
CA MET A 186 -12.36 10.79 9.63
C MET A 186 -13.73 10.19 9.87
N CYS A 187 -14.38 9.79 8.78
CA CYS A 187 -15.61 9.03 8.84
C CYS A 187 -15.34 7.60 9.39
N ASN A 188 -16.19 7.13 10.31
CA ASN A 188 -16.17 5.77 10.86
C ASN A 188 -17.56 5.17 11.19
N PRO A 189 -18.53 5.09 10.24
CA PRO A 189 -19.77 4.36 10.41
C PRO A 189 -19.56 2.86 10.18
N PRO A 190 -20.37 1.97 10.78
CA PRO A 190 -21.42 2.25 11.77
C PRO A 190 -20.86 2.36 13.21
N ASP A 191 -19.55 2.24 13.37
CA ASP A 191 -18.90 2.10 14.66
C ASP A 191 -19.11 3.29 15.58
N ARG A 192 -19.07 4.51 15.03
CA ARG A 192 -19.28 5.77 15.75
C ARG A 192 -20.68 6.31 15.48
N PHE A 193 -21.36 6.77 16.51
CA PHE A 193 -22.78 7.17 16.43
C PHE A 193 -23.04 8.18 15.30
N ASN A 194 -22.36 9.32 15.31
CA ASN A 194 -22.54 10.35 14.28
C ASN A 194 -21.79 10.04 12.96
N GLY A 195 -21.17 8.87 12.85
CA GLY A 195 -20.37 8.49 11.70
C GLY A 195 -18.95 9.07 11.65
N PHE A 196 -18.45 9.74 12.70
CA PHE A 196 -17.10 10.31 12.75
C PHE A 196 -16.27 9.78 13.91
N HIS A 197 -14.96 9.65 13.68
CA HIS A 197 -13.99 9.22 14.69
C HIS A 197 -13.97 10.18 15.88
N SER A 198 -13.85 9.66 17.11
CA SER A 198 -13.88 10.50 18.32
C SER A 198 -12.69 11.45 18.44
N TYR A 199 -11.56 11.08 17.84
CA TYR A 199 -10.37 11.94 17.77
C TYR A 199 -10.31 12.63 16.42
N ALA A 200 -10.25 13.96 16.46
CA ALA A 200 -10.01 14.81 15.30
C ALA A 200 -8.52 14.84 14.91
N LEU A 201 -8.22 15.45 13.77
CA LEU A 201 -6.89 15.58 13.18
C LEU A 201 -5.86 16.06 14.21
N CYS A 202 -6.19 17.08 15.00
CA CYS A 202 -5.34 17.66 16.04
C CYS A 202 -4.81 16.67 17.09
N CYS A 203 -5.53 15.57 17.35
CA CYS A 203 -5.24 14.65 18.45
C CYS A 203 -5.07 13.19 17.99
N ARG A 204 -5.54 12.83 16.79
CA ARG A 204 -5.66 11.44 16.36
C ARG A 204 -4.33 10.69 16.43
N THR A 205 -3.26 11.23 15.88
CA THR A 205 -1.95 10.54 15.84
C THR A 205 -1.33 10.33 17.22
N LYS A 206 -1.72 11.16 18.20
CA LYS A 206 -1.24 11.11 19.60
C LYS A 206 -2.03 10.12 20.46
N PHE A 207 -3.32 9.95 20.22
CA PHE A 207 -4.20 9.17 21.09
C PHE A 207 -4.75 7.89 20.44
N ASP A 208 -4.86 7.83 19.11
CA ASP A 208 -5.18 6.58 18.40
C ASP A 208 -3.90 5.74 18.28
N THR A 209 -3.74 4.80 19.20
CA THR A 209 -2.55 3.95 19.22
C THR A 209 -2.37 3.14 17.94
N GLY A 210 -3.45 2.84 17.21
CA GLY A 210 -3.37 2.16 15.91
C GLY A 210 -2.73 3.03 14.82
N ARG A 211 -2.68 4.35 15.03
CA ARG A 211 -2.14 5.35 14.10
C ARG A 211 -0.77 5.89 14.49
N HIS A 212 -0.18 5.44 15.60
CA HIS A 212 1.21 5.77 15.90
C HIS A 212 2.11 5.31 14.75
N SER A 213 3.04 6.17 14.34
CA SER A 213 3.94 5.94 13.21
C SER A 213 4.65 4.58 13.30
N GLU A 214 5.13 4.21 14.49
CA GLU A 214 5.78 2.92 14.74
C GLU A 214 4.88 1.72 14.47
N ASN A 215 3.61 1.79 14.88
CA ASN A 215 2.62 0.74 14.63
C ASN A 215 2.24 0.71 13.15
N MET A 216 2.10 1.87 12.52
CA MET A 216 1.81 1.98 11.09
C MET A 216 2.90 1.33 10.22
N MET A 217 4.16 1.44 10.62
CA MET A 217 5.28 0.79 9.93
C MET A 217 5.17 -0.74 9.97
N THR A 218 4.54 -1.31 11.00
CA THR A 218 4.36 -2.77 11.09
C THR A 218 3.27 -3.34 10.18
N TYR A 219 2.39 -2.48 9.62
CA TYR A 219 1.36 -2.88 8.65
C TYR A 219 1.84 -2.78 7.20
N GLY A 220 3.06 -2.32 6.95
CA GLY A 220 3.65 -2.31 5.61
C GLY A 220 3.67 -3.72 5.05
N GLN A 221 3.11 -3.89 3.86
CA GLN A 221 3.13 -5.14 3.12
C GLN A 221 3.62 -4.84 1.72
N ASP A 222 4.69 -5.50 1.32
CA ASP A 222 5.10 -5.55 -0.06
C ASP A 222 4.23 -6.57 -0.78
N ARG A 223 3.27 -6.07 -1.57
CA ARG A 223 2.32 -6.92 -2.29
C ARG A 223 2.95 -7.62 -3.49
N ARG A 224 4.10 -7.13 -3.96
CA ARG A 224 4.84 -7.73 -5.07
C ARG A 224 5.16 -9.19 -4.78
N ALA A 225 5.44 -9.53 -3.52
CA ALA A 225 5.64 -10.92 -3.11
C ALA A 225 4.45 -11.85 -3.46
N TYR A 226 3.24 -11.30 -3.47
CA TYR A 226 2.01 -12.05 -3.73
C TYR A 226 1.64 -11.95 -5.22
N GLU A 227 1.79 -10.75 -5.77
CA GLU A 227 1.42 -10.42 -7.15
C GLU A 227 2.35 -11.12 -8.16
N ASP A 228 3.64 -11.24 -7.83
CA ASP A 228 4.67 -11.93 -8.60
C ASP A 228 4.82 -13.42 -8.21
N TRP A 229 3.98 -13.96 -7.33
CA TRP A 229 4.04 -15.38 -6.95
C TRP A 229 5.42 -15.84 -6.45
N SER A 230 6.12 -14.96 -5.74
CA SER A 230 7.50 -15.22 -5.33
C SER A 230 7.59 -16.08 -4.07
N ASP A 231 8.64 -16.88 -4.01
CA ASP A 231 9.00 -17.66 -2.82
C ASP A 231 9.57 -16.74 -1.72
N GLY A 232 9.80 -17.34 -0.55
CA GLY A 232 10.33 -16.66 0.62
C GLY A 232 9.26 -16.32 1.65
N ASP A 233 9.68 -16.15 2.91
CA ASP A 233 8.77 -15.79 3.98
C ASP A 233 8.40 -14.30 3.90
N TYR A 234 7.32 -14.03 3.16
CA TYR A 234 6.84 -12.67 2.97
C TYR A 234 6.48 -11.97 4.29
N ASN A 235 6.03 -12.72 5.30
CA ASN A 235 5.63 -12.12 6.57
C ASN A 235 6.88 -11.73 7.35
N LEU A 236 7.92 -12.56 7.35
CA LEU A 236 9.22 -12.22 7.92
C LEU A 236 9.86 -11.02 7.22
N ALA A 237 9.89 -11.04 5.89
CA ALA A 237 10.48 -9.98 5.07
C ALA A 237 9.78 -8.64 5.31
N ASN A 238 8.43 -8.61 5.25
CA ASN A 238 7.64 -7.40 5.53
C ASN A 238 7.89 -6.83 6.94
N ARG A 239 8.00 -7.72 7.95
CA ARG A 239 8.30 -7.31 9.32
C ARG A 239 9.70 -6.71 9.43
N LEU A 240 10.69 -7.31 8.77
CA LEU A 240 12.06 -6.83 8.76
C LEU A 240 12.19 -5.48 8.07
N MET A 241 11.51 -5.27 6.93
CA MET A 241 11.46 -3.95 6.28
C MET A 241 10.92 -2.85 7.22
N GLY A 242 9.96 -3.20 8.08
CA GLY A 242 9.46 -2.31 9.13
C GLY A 242 10.51 -1.93 10.16
N GLU A 243 11.40 -2.86 10.53
CA GLU A 243 12.49 -2.61 11.49
C GLU A 243 13.58 -1.69 10.93
N PHE A 244 13.88 -1.75 9.63
CA PHE A 244 14.79 -0.79 8.99
C PHE A 244 14.31 0.65 9.18
N ARG A 245 12.99 0.89 8.99
CA ARG A 245 12.37 2.21 9.11
C ARG A 245 12.33 2.75 10.55
N LYS A 246 12.40 1.86 11.54
CA LYS A 246 12.41 2.20 12.97
C LYS A 246 13.81 2.58 13.47
N GLN A 247 14.87 2.20 12.76
CA GLN A 247 16.23 2.54 13.17
C GLN A 247 16.45 4.06 13.18
N PRO A 248 17.32 4.57 14.08
CA PRO A 248 17.76 5.95 14.02
C PRO A 248 18.45 6.25 12.68
N PRO A 249 18.47 7.53 12.24
CA PRO A 249 19.25 7.93 11.07
C PRO A 249 20.71 7.46 11.17
N MET A 250 21.25 6.96 10.06
CA MET A 250 22.62 6.47 9.94
C MET A 250 23.18 6.82 8.55
N ALA A 251 24.49 6.77 8.40
CA ALA A 251 25.14 7.05 7.13
C ALA A 251 24.70 6.04 6.06
N CYS A 252 24.16 6.55 4.95
CA CYS A 252 23.76 5.71 3.84
C CYS A 252 25.00 5.05 3.22
N PRO A 253 25.03 3.72 3.02
CA PRO A 253 26.15 3.04 2.37
C PRO A 253 26.42 3.50 0.93
N VAL A 254 25.43 4.14 0.29
CA VAL A 254 25.49 4.54 -1.12
C VAL A 254 25.93 6.00 -1.28
N CYS A 255 25.29 6.93 -0.57
CA CYS A 255 25.58 8.37 -0.71
C CYS A 255 26.27 9.02 0.49
N GLY A 256 26.44 8.29 1.61
CA GLY A 256 27.05 8.81 2.83
C GLY A 256 26.15 9.71 3.69
N ASN A 257 25.00 10.17 3.19
CA ASN A 257 24.09 11.03 3.95
C ASN A 257 23.50 10.32 5.17
N THR A 258 23.42 11.03 6.29
CA THR A 258 22.79 10.53 7.53
C THR A 258 21.28 10.64 7.42
N GLU A 259 20.61 9.53 7.09
CA GLU A 259 19.17 9.45 6.89
C GLU A 259 18.60 8.17 7.51
N LYS A 260 17.27 8.08 7.61
CA LYS A 260 16.63 6.80 7.93
C LYS A 260 16.78 5.84 6.77
N MET A 261 17.19 4.62 7.08
CA MET A 261 17.33 3.57 6.06
C MET A 261 16.00 2.90 5.76
N SER A 262 15.85 2.52 4.50
CA SER A 262 14.86 1.60 3.98
C SER A 262 15.52 0.28 3.64
N ALA A 263 14.72 -0.79 3.66
CA ALA A 263 15.13 -2.10 3.18
C ALA A 263 14.90 -2.17 1.68
N ASP A 264 15.97 -2.29 0.91
CA ASP A 264 15.94 -2.50 -0.54
C ASP A 264 16.22 -3.97 -0.88
N HIS A 265 15.50 -4.51 -1.86
CA HIS A 265 15.69 -5.87 -2.33
C HIS A 265 16.97 -5.94 -3.16
N ILE A 266 17.88 -6.86 -2.81
CA ILE A 266 19.11 -7.09 -3.59
C ILE A 266 18.75 -7.64 -4.97
N GLY A 267 17.95 -8.72 -5.00
CA GLY A 267 17.32 -9.24 -6.21
C GLY A 267 15.89 -8.70 -6.34
N PRO A 268 15.53 -7.97 -7.41
CA PRO A 268 14.18 -7.47 -7.59
C PRO A 268 13.15 -8.60 -7.72
N ILE A 269 12.05 -8.53 -6.96
CA ILE A 269 10.97 -9.53 -6.99
C ILE A 269 10.38 -9.69 -8.40
N SER A 270 10.31 -8.60 -9.16
CA SER A 270 9.81 -8.58 -10.54
C SER A 270 10.67 -9.37 -11.55
N LEU A 271 11.86 -9.82 -11.14
CA LEU A 271 12.73 -10.72 -11.92
C LEU A 271 12.59 -12.18 -11.46
N GLY A 272 11.70 -12.46 -10.50
CA GLY A 272 11.46 -13.76 -9.90
C GLY A 272 12.31 -14.09 -8.69
N PHE A 273 13.03 -13.12 -8.12
CA PHE A 273 13.74 -13.31 -6.85
C PHE A 273 12.77 -13.43 -5.67
N CYS A 274 13.20 -14.15 -4.63
CA CYS A 274 12.40 -14.38 -3.43
C CYS A 274 12.15 -13.07 -2.66
N HIS A 275 11.00 -12.95 -2.00
CA HIS A 275 10.82 -11.95 -0.95
C HIS A 275 11.55 -12.41 0.32
N SER A 276 12.88 -12.29 0.29
CA SER A 276 13.77 -12.83 1.31
C SER A 276 14.02 -11.85 2.47
N ARG A 277 14.76 -12.31 3.49
CA ARG A 277 15.23 -11.49 4.61
C ARG A 277 16.47 -10.65 4.28
N ASN A 278 17.09 -10.87 3.12
CA ASN A 278 18.38 -10.30 2.77
C ASN A 278 18.16 -8.98 2.02
N PHE A 279 18.26 -7.88 2.76
CA PHE A 279 18.03 -6.52 2.26
C PHE A 279 19.31 -5.69 2.27
N ALA A 280 19.45 -4.83 1.27
CA ALA A 280 20.45 -3.76 1.28
C ALA A 280 19.89 -2.52 2.01
N PRO A 281 20.56 -2.00 3.06
CA PRO A 281 20.17 -0.74 3.68
C PRO A 281 20.44 0.44 2.74
N MET A 282 19.41 1.20 2.40
CA MET A 282 19.52 2.39 1.54
C MET A 282 18.63 3.53 2.03
N CYS A 283 19.08 4.80 1.93
CA CYS A 283 18.18 5.93 2.20
C CYS A 283 17.08 6.01 1.13
N SER A 284 15.98 6.72 1.41
CA SER A 284 14.84 6.79 0.48
C SER A 284 15.21 7.39 -0.88
N GLY A 285 16.12 8.36 -0.92
CA GLY A 285 16.57 8.98 -2.16
C GLY A 285 17.38 8.04 -3.04
N CYS A 286 18.29 7.26 -2.45
CA CYS A 286 19.09 6.26 -3.16
C CYS A 286 18.24 5.05 -3.58
N ASN A 287 17.33 4.58 -2.72
CA ASN A 287 16.42 3.48 -3.05
C ASN A 287 15.53 3.88 -4.25
N SER A 288 14.90 5.06 -4.20
CA SER A 288 14.10 5.58 -5.32
C SER A 288 14.92 5.76 -6.60
N SER A 289 16.19 6.16 -6.48
CA SER A 289 17.10 6.31 -7.63
C SER A 289 17.56 4.97 -8.21
N LYS A 290 17.73 3.93 -7.38
CA LYS A 290 18.06 2.57 -7.82
C LYS A 290 16.88 1.95 -8.58
N ASN A 291 15.68 2.08 -8.03
CA ASN A 291 14.47 1.50 -8.60
C ASN A 291 14.71 0.00 -8.91
N ASN A 292 14.34 -0.49 -10.10
CA ASN A 292 14.54 -1.89 -10.52
C ASN A 292 15.95 -2.16 -11.11
N ARG A 293 16.94 -1.29 -10.89
CA ARG A 293 18.29 -1.49 -11.45
C ARG A 293 18.96 -2.69 -10.79
N PHE A 294 19.30 -3.68 -11.62
CA PHE A 294 20.03 -4.88 -11.24
C PHE A 294 21.50 -4.73 -11.65
N THR A 295 22.41 -4.68 -10.67
CA THR A 295 23.84 -4.41 -10.88
C THR A 295 24.68 -5.68 -10.73
N LYS A 296 25.93 -5.64 -11.21
CA LYS A 296 26.90 -6.71 -10.98
C LYS A 296 27.13 -6.96 -9.47
N SER A 297 27.13 -5.89 -8.67
CA SER A 297 27.28 -6.00 -7.22
C SER A 297 26.10 -6.73 -6.57
N ASP A 298 24.87 -6.51 -7.06
CA ASP A 298 23.70 -7.24 -6.57
C ASP A 298 23.82 -8.73 -6.90
N VAL A 299 24.26 -9.06 -8.12
CA VAL A 299 24.49 -10.45 -8.57
C VAL A 299 25.52 -11.17 -7.71
N ASP A 300 26.64 -10.52 -7.39
CA ASP A 300 27.69 -11.11 -6.56
C ASP A 300 27.21 -11.43 -5.15
N GLU A 301 26.45 -10.51 -4.55
CA GLU A 301 25.88 -10.74 -3.22
C GLU A 301 24.82 -11.86 -3.24
N LEU A 302 23.99 -11.93 -4.29
CA LEU A 302 23.02 -13.03 -4.46
C LEU A 302 23.70 -14.40 -4.62
N ILE A 303 24.78 -14.48 -5.40
CA ILE A 303 25.55 -15.74 -5.54
C ILE A 303 26.13 -16.14 -4.18
N LYS A 304 26.73 -15.20 -3.44
CA LYS A 304 27.28 -15.47 -2.11
C LYS A 304 26.22 -15.95 -1.12
N ILE A 305 25.04 -15.35 -1.13
CA ILE A 305 23.90 -15.79 -0.31
C ILE A 305 23.47 -17.20 -0.73
N GLU A 306 23.36 -17.46 -2.04
CA GLU A 306 23.02 -18.78 -2.57
C GLU A 306 24.05 -19.86 -2.16
N GLU A 307 25.34 -19.55 -2.25
CA GLU A 307 26.46 -20.43 -1.84
C GLU A 307 26.47 -20.71 -0.34
N SER A 308 25.96 -19.80 0.48
CA SER A 308 25.74 -20.03 1.92
C SER A 308 24.61 -21.01 2.24
N GLY A 309 23.85 -21.44 1.23
CA GLY A 309 22.72 -22.36 1.36
C GLY A 309 21.35 -21.68 1.47
N GLU A 310 21.27 -20.36 1.32
CA GLU A 310 19.99 -19.63 1.34
C GLU A 310 19.34 -19.58 -0.05
N GLN A 311 18.02 -19.69 -0.11
CA GLN A 311 17.28 -19.53 -1.38
C GLN A 311 17.18 -18.05 -1.76
N VAL A 312 17.69 -17.69 -2.94
CA VAL A 312 17.60 -16.32 -3.47
C VAL A 312 16.55 -16.16 -4.59
N ILE A 313 16.29 -17.22 -5.36
CA ILE A 313 15.41 -17.20 -6.53
C ILE A 313 14.20 -18.11 -6.31
N SER A 314 13.02 -17.68 -6.77
CA SER A 314 11.80 -18.48 -6.69
C SER A 314 11.87 -19.66 -7.64
N TRP A 315 11.15 -20.74 -7.32
CA TRP A 315 11.19 -22.00 -8.06
C TRP A 315 10.94 -21.83 -9.57
N HIS A 316 10.07 -20.89 -9.95
CA HIS A 316 9.67 -20.64 -11.33
C HIS A 316 10.72 -19.87 -12.15
N SER A 317 11.67 -19.20 -11.49
CA SER A 317 12.75 -18.44 -12.16
C SER A 317 14.13 -19.07 -11.94
N LYS A 318 14.21 -20.19 -11.23
CA LYS A 318 15.48 -20.88 -10.95
C LYS A 318 16.24 -21.27 -12.22
N ALA A 319 15.54 -21.82 -13.22
CA ALA A 319 16.18 -22.28 -14.46
C ALA A 319 16.91 -21.15 -15.19
N ILE A 320 16.27 -19.98 -15.33
CA ILE A 320 16.90 -18.84 -15.99
C ILE A 320 18.02 -18.24 -15.14
N TRP A 321 17.85 -18.14 -13.82
CA TRP A 321 18.90 -17.65 -12.93
C TRP A 321 20.16 -18.52 -13.01
N ASP A 322 20.01 -19.83 -12.92
CA ASP A 322 21.14 -20.77 -12.99
C ASP A 322 21.86 -20.68 -14.35
N ALA A 323 21.14 -20.41 -15.44
CA ALA A 323 21.71 -20.26 -16.77
C ALA A 323 22.53 -18.97 -16.96
N VAL A 324 22.18 -17.88 -16.27
CA VAL A 324 22.80 -16.55 -16.51
C VAL A 324 23.72 -16.07 -15.39
N LYS A 325 23.56 -16.53 -14.14
CA LYS A 325 24.24 -15.92 -12.97
C LYS A 325 25.76 -15.86 -13.08
N HIS A 326 26.38 -16.90 -13.64
CA HIS A 326 27.84 -16.95 -13.82
C HIS A 326 28.33 -16.36 -15.14
N THR A 327 27.43 -15.90 -16.02
CA THR A 327 27.82 -15.23 -17.27
C THR A 327 27.95 -13.71 -17.10
N ILE A 328 27.44 -13.15 -16.00
CA ILE A 328 27.38 -11.72 -15.75
C ILE A 328 28.74 -11.21 -15.25
N LYS A 329 29.43 -10.38 -16.04
CA LYS A 329 30.77 -9.87 -15.68
C LYS A 329 30.78 -8.39 -15.28
N ASN A 330 29.76 -7.63 -15.71
CA ASN A 330 29.64 -6.20 -15.48
C ASN A 330 28.16 -5.76 -15.49
N ASP A 331 27.90 -4.47 -15.28
CA ASP A 331 26.53 -3.93 -15.24
C ASP A 331 25.78 -4.00 -16.59
N ILE A 332 26.49 -4.06 -17.71
CA ILE A 332 25.86 -4.25 -19.03
C ILE A 332 25.29 -5.68 -19.11
N ASP A 333 26.06 -6.67 -18.66
CA ASP A 333 25.58 -8.05 -18.59
C ASP A 333 24.45 -8.21 -17.57
N ALA A 334 24.53 -7.52 -16.42
CA ALA A 334 23.49 -7.54 -15.40
C ALA A 334 22.17 -6.95 -15.93
N LYS A 335 22.24 -5.86 -16.70
CA LYS A 335 21.08 -5.25 -17.38
C LYS A 335 20.49 -6.18 -18.44
N PHE A 336 21.33 -6.90 -19.19
CA PHE A 336 20.84 -7.90 -20.14
C PHE A 336 20.13 -9.05 -19.41
N ALA A 337 20.78 -9.61 -18.39
CA ALA A 337 20.21 -10.69 -17.59
C ALA A 337 18.88 -10.28 -16.94
N SER A 338 18.77 -9.06 -16.39
CA SER A 338 17.51 -8.59 -15.82
C SER A 338 16.40 -8.48 -16.87
N SER A 339 16.70 -8.00 -18.07
CA SER A 339 15.72 -7.96 -19.17
C SER A 339 15.23 -9.37 -19.54
N VAL A 340 16.15 -10.33 -19.68
CA VAL A 340 15.79 -11.73 -19.98
C VAL A 340 14.96 -12.35 -18.86
N MET A 341 15.39 -12.19 -17.61
CA MET A 341 14.67 -12.72 -16.44
C MET A 341 13.29 -12.10 -16.29
N ALA A 342 13.12 -10.79 -16.56
CA ALA A 342 11.82 -10.13 -16.56
C ALA A 342 10.88 -10.72 -17.61
N LYS A 343 11.38 -10.98 -18.83
CA LYS A 343 10.60 -11.60 -19.91
C LYS A 343 10.18 -13.03 -19.56
N CYS A 344 11.07 -13.82 -18.98
CA CYS A 344 10.77 -15.16 -18.47
C CYS A 344 9.72 -15.12 -17.36
N HIS A 345 9.89 -14.24 -16.38
CA HIS A 345 8.96 -14.09 -15.25
C HIS A 345 7.55 -13.71 -15.70
N GLN A 346 7.42 -12.77 -16.63
CA GLN A 346 6.12 -12.43 -17.20
C GLN A 346 5.49 -13.59 -17.97
N ASN A 347 6.28 -14.42 -18.67
CA ASN A 347 5.78 -15.64 -19.31
C ASN A 347 5.30 -16.66 -18.28
N VAL A 348 5.97 -16.79 -17.14
CA VAL A 348 5.49 -17.60 -16.01
C VAL A 348 4.13 -17.10 -15.54
N LEU A 349 3.98 -15.81 -15.23
CA LEU A 349 2.70 -15.24 -14.77
C LEU A 349 1.57 -15.46 -15.79
N ASN A 350 1.89 -15.39 -17.08
CA ASN A 350 0.95 -15.72 -18.15
C ASN A 350 0.52 -17.20 -18.11
N ILE A 351 1.47 -18.13 -18.01
CA ILE A 351 1.19 -19.57 -17.90
C ILE A 351 0.32 -19.86 -16.66
N LEU A 352 0.68 -19.29 -15.50
CA LEU A 352 -0.09 -19.46 -14.26
C LEU A 352 -1.51 -18.89 -14.40
N SER A 353 -1.67 -17.74 -15.06
CA SER A 353 -2.98 -17.15 -15.33
C SER A 353 -3.87 -18.05 -16.21
N ILE A 354 -3.29 -18.65 -17.26
CA ILE A 354 -4.03 -19.59 -18.13
C ILE A 354 -4.44 -20.84 -17.34
N ILE A 355 -3.53 -21.41 -16.55
CA ILE A 355 -3.83 -22.56 -15.68
C ILE A 355 -4.94 -22.23 -14.70
N TYR A 356 -4.86 -21.07 -14.04
CA TYR A 356 -5.87 -20.59 -13.11
C TYR A 356 -7.26 -20.49 -13.78
N LYS A 357 -7.35 -19.84 -14.94
CA LYS A 357 -8.60 -19.73 -15.70
C LYS A 357 -9.21 -21.09 -16.05
N LYS A 358 -8.37 -22.07 -16.41
CA LYS A 358 -8.83 -23.39 -16.87
C LYS A 358 -9.11 -24.38 -15.74
N THR A 359 -8.46 -24.23 -14.59
CA THR A 359 -8.48 -25.26 -13.52
C THR A 359 -8.88 -24.76 -12.15
N GLY A 360 -9.05 -23.44 -11.98
CA GLY A 360 -9.33 -22.82 -10.70
C GLY A 360 -8.09 -22.74 -9.79
N THR A 361 -8.33 -22.66 -8.48
CA THR A 361 -7.28 -22.35 -7.49
C THR A 361 -6.56 -23.59 -6.95
N GLU A 362 -7.19 -24.77 -6.98
CA GLU A 362 -6.81 -25.94 -6.17
C GLU A 362 -5.35 -26.36 -6.40
N PHE A 363 -4.93 -26.47 -7.66
CA PHE A 363 -3.54 -26.84 -7.99
C PHE A 363 -2.54 -25.73 -7.64
N LEU A 364 -2.82 -24.48 -8.01
CA LEU A 364 -1.88 -23.36 -7.85
C LEU A 364 -1.67 -22.95 -6.38
N MET A 365 -2.64 -23.23 -5.51
CA MET A 365 -2.52 -22.99 -4.06
C MET A 365 -1.27 -23.63 -3.45
N ARG A 366 -0.72 -24.69 -4.06
CA ARG A 366 0.50 -25.36 -3.60
C ARG A 366 1.77 -24.50 -3.66
N TYR A 367 1.75 -23.43 -4.45
CA TYR A 367 2.88 -22.50 -4.61
C TYR A 367 2.74 -21.25 -3.72
N LEU A 368 1.65 -21.17 -2.95
CA LEU A 368 1.42 -20.10 -2.01
C LEU A 368 1.71 -20.60 -0.59
N HIS A 369 2.16 -19.68 0.28
CA HIS A 369 2.50 -19.97 1.67
C HIS A 369 1.61 -19.21 2.67
N PRO A 370 0.29 -19.44 2.67
CA PRO A 370 -0.65 -18.75 3.56
C PRO A 370 -0.30 -18.94 5.05
N GLU A 371 0.38 -20.01 5.42
CA GLU A 371 0.84 -20.33 6.76
C GLU A 371 1.80 -19.28 7.35
N TYR A 372 2.61 -18.60 6.53
CA TYR A 372 3.54 -17.55 7.01
C TYR A 372 2.80 -16.41 7.72
N SER A 373 1.54 -16.15 7.36
CA SER A 373 0.70 -15.15 8.05
C SER A 373 0.49 -15.46 9.54
N LEU A 374 0.54 -16.74 9.93
CA LEU A 374 0.27 -17.22 11.29
C LEU A 374 1.50 -17.19 12.19
N VAL A 375 2.60 -16.59 11.74
CA VAL A 375 3.81 -16.40 12.54
C VAL A 375 3.94 -14.94 12.95
N ASP A 376 4.32 -14.69 14.20
CA ASP A 376 4.79 -13.39 14.66
C ASP A 376 6.31 -13.40 14.78
N TYR A 377 6.94 -12.32 14.33
CA TYR A 377 8.38 -12.14 14.33
C TYR A 377 8.75 -11.00 15.23
N ARG A 378 9.68 -11.26 16.16
CA ARG A 378 10.30 -10.26 17.02
C ARG A 378 11.79 -10.23 16.76
N TYR A 379 12.34 -9.03 16.83
CA TYR A 379 13.75 -8.79 16.58
C TYR A 379 14.39 -8.32 17.87
N LEU A 380 15.42 -9.05 18.31
CA LEU A 380 16.29 -8.62 19.39
C LEU A 380 17.61 -8.16 18.76
N LEU A 381 18.09 -7.01 19.21
CA LEU A 381 19.33 -6.33 18.79
C LEU A 381 19.24 -5.63 17.42
N HIS A 382 19.98 -4.52 17.31
CA HIS A 382 20.07 -3.67 16.12
C HIS A 382 20.49 -4.46 14.87
N LEU A 383 20.22 -3.91 13.67
CA LEU A 383 20.40 -4.58 12.37
C LEU A 383 21.74 -5.33 12.20
N GLU A 384 22.80 -4.87 12.86
CA GLU A 384 24.14 -5.46 12.85
C GLU A 384 24.23 -6.84 13.54
N ASN A 385 23.29 -7.20 14.42
CA ASN A 385 23.24 -8.46 15.17
C ASN A 385 21.81 -9.03 15.21
N LEU A 386 21.15 -9.08 14.05
CA LEU A 386 19.73 -9.43 13.94
C LEU A 386 19.41 -10.82 14.50
N LYS A 387 18.81 -10.89 15.69
CA LYS A 387 18.25 -12.13 16.23
C LYS A 387 16.74 -12.16 16.02
N ILE A 388 16.30 -13.11 15.20
CA ILE A 388 14.89 -13.30 14.85
C ILE A 388 14.28 -14.34 15.81
N ILE A 389 13.22 -13.95 16.50
CA ILE A 389 12.39 -14.85 17.31
C ILE A 389 11.06 -15.03 16.58
N SER A 390 10.73 -16.28 16.23
CA SER A 390 9.44 -16.66 15.68
C SER A 390 8.52 -17.19 16.76
N THR A 391 7.23 -16.86 16.68
CA THR A 391 6.22 -17.42 17.58
C THR A 391 4.92 -17.64 16.81
N PRO A 392 4.30 -18.82 16.88
CA PRO A 392 2.98 -19.04 16.31
C PRO A 392 1.95 -18.07 16.89
N LEU A 393 1.12 -17.47 16.03
CA LEU A 393 0.08 -16.52 16.41
C LEU A 393 -1.14 -16.68 15.50
N ASP A 394 -2.12 -17.44 15.98
CA ASP A 394 -3.41 -17.60 15.33
C ASP A 394 -4.43 -16.60 15.89
N SER A 395 -4.60 -15.47 15.19
CA SER A 395 -5.59 -14.47 15.52
C SER A 395 -6.49 -14.18 14.33
N LYS A 396 -7.71 -13.67 14.59
CA LYS A 396 -8.64 -13.23 13.54
C LYS A 396 -8.00 -12.26 12.54
N ASN A 397 -7.08 -11.40 12.99
CA ASN A 397 -6.37 -10.49 12.10
C ASN A 397 -5.35 -11.21 11.21
N LYS A 398 -4.61 -12.19 11.75
CA LYS A 398 -3.69 -13.01 10.95
C LYS A 398 -4.44 -13.88 9.94
N ARG A 399 -5.57 -14.49 10.32
CA ARG A 399 -6.46 -15.24 9.42
C ARG A 399 -7.02 -14.37 8.28
N LYS A 400 -7.47 -13.14 8.56
CA LYS A 400 -7.86 -12.21 7.49
C LYS A 400 -6.70 -11.84 6.56
N ASN A 401 -5.48 -11.73 7.11
CA ASN A 401 -4.31 -11.46 6.29
C ASN A 401 -3.96 -12.65 5.38
N GLN A 402 -4.14 -13.87 5.90
CA GLN A 402 -4.05 -15.12 5.13
C GLN A 402 -5.01 -15.11 3.93
N GLU A 403 -6.29 -14.85 4.18
CA GLU A 403 -7.32 -14.76 3.14
C GLU A 403 -6.98 -13.66 2.12
N ARG A 404 -6.51 -12.51 2.60
CA ARG A 404 -6.11 -11.39 1.75
C ARG A 404 -4.91 -11.73 0.87
N TYR A 405 -3.91 -12.44 1.40
CA TYR A 405 -2.73 -12.89 0.67
C TYR A 405 -3.14 -13.77 -0.52
N VAL A 406 -3.93 -14.82 -0.25
CA VAL A 406 -4.43 -15.74 -1.28
C VAL A 406 -5.25 -14.99 -2.33
N ARG A 407 -6.19 -14.14 -1.88
CA ARG A 407 -7.04 -13.37 -2.80
C ARG A 407 -6.21 -12.46 -3.71
N ILE A 408 -5.25 -11.69 -3.17
CA ILE A 408 -4.42 -10.79 -3.98
C ILE A 408 -3.59 -11.57 -5.01
N ALA A 409 -3.04 -12.73 -4.64
CA ALA A 409 -2.25 -13.55 -5.57
C ALA A 409 -3.08 -14.05 -6.77
N PHE A 410 -4.35 -14.44 -6.57
CA PHE A 410 -5.22 -14.84 -7.66
C PHE A 410 -5.81 -13.64 -8.42
N ASP A 411 -6.24 -12.58 -7.73
CA ASP A 411 -6.70 -11.32 -8.34
C ASP A 411 -5.61 -10.78 -9.29
N SER A 412 -4.32 -10.89 -8.91
CA SER A 412 -3.21 -10.44 -9.76
C SER A 412 -3.06 -11.24 -11.05
N LEU A 413 -3.39 -12.55 -11.06
CA LEU A 413 -3.39 -13.35 -12.29
C LEU A 413 -4.53 -12.95 -13.23
N GLU A 414 -5.71 -12.64 -12.69
CA GLU A 414 -6.84 -12.13 -13.48
C GLU A 414 -6.49 -10.78 -14.10
N GLU A 415 -6.04 -9.84 -13.25
CA GLU A 415 -5.56 -8.53 -13.68
C GLU A 415 -4.46 -8.70 -14.73
N PHE A 416 -3.54 -9.66 -14.52
CA PHE A 416 -2.43 -9.89 -15.42
C PHE A 416 -2.92 -10.17 -16.85
N SER A 417 -3.89 -11.07 -17.00
CA SER A 417 -4.46 -11.45 -18.29
C SER A 417 -5.32 -10.38 -18.94
N SER A 418 -5.88 -9.46 -18.16
CA SER A 418 -6.74 -8.39 -18.66
C SER A 418 -5.96 -7.24 -19.33
N LYS A 419 -4.69 -7.04 -18.97
CA LYS A 419 -3.85 -5.97 -19.51
C LYS A 419 -3.46 -6.28 -20.96
N LYS A 420 -3.93 -5.45 -21.91
CA LYS A 420 -3.71 -5.65 -23.36
C LYS A 420 -2.37 -5.13 -23.91
N ASN A 421 -1.76 -4.14 -23.26
CA ASN A 421 -0.60 -3.39 -23.80
C ASN A 421 0.73 -3.78 -23.14
N ARG A 422 1.00 -5.08 -22.98
CA ARG A 422 2.26 -5.53 -22.36
C ARG A 422 3.42 -5.46 -23.35
N LYS A 423 4.54 -4.90 -22.89
CA LYS A 423 5.81 -4.85 -23.64
C LYS A 423 6.58 -6.17 -23.51
N ASN A 424 5.95 -7.29 -23.87
CA ASN A 424 6.58 -8.61 -23.88
C ASN A 424 5.92 -9.52 -24.93
N TYR A 425 6.66 -10.50 -25.43
CA TYR A 425 6.08 -11.58 -26.22
C TYR A 425 5.83 -12.80 -25.33
N PHE A 426 4.72 -13.46 -25.56
CA PHE A 426 4.33 -14.67 -24.83
C PHE A 426 4.51 -15.88 -25.74
N LEU A 427 5.23 -16.90 -25.26
CA LEU A 427 5.44 -18.15 -26.00
C LEU A 427 4.32 -19.16 -25.81
N ILE A 428 3.48 -18.96 -24.79
CA ILE A 428 2.34 -19.81 -24.45
C ILE A 428 1.09 -18.92 -24.43
N ASP A 429 0.03 -19.41 -25.03
CA ASP A 429 -1.31 -18.81 -25.06
C ASP A 429 -2.38 -19.81 -24.62
N GLU A 430 -3.64 -19.41 -24.68
CA GLU A 430 -4.77 -20.24 -24.24
C GLU A 430 -4.97 -21.51 -25.11
N ASP A 431 -4.42 -21.56 -26.32
CA ASP A 431 -4.58 -22.66 -27.29
C ASP A 431 -3.32 -23.54 -27.42
N SER A 432 -2.27 -23.22 -26.67
CA SER A 432 -0.98 -23.92 -26.70
C SER A 432 -1.11 -25.36 -26.17
N LYS A 433 -0.79 -26.33 -27.02
CA LYS A 433 -0.94 -27.78 -26.75
C LYS A 433 -0.03 -28.27 -25.62
N GLU A 434 1.05 -27.55 -25.35
CA GLU A 434 1.98 -27.78 -24.25
C GLU A 434 1.28 -27.74 -22.88
N LEU A 435 0.16 -27.03 -22.77
CA LEU A 435 -0.64 -26.95 -21.55
C LEU A 435 -1.58 -28.14 -21.36
N ASP A 436 -2.02 -28.81 -22.43
CA ASP A 436 -2.97 -29.92 -22.38
C ASP A 436 -2.58 -31.02 -21.38
N PRO A 437 -1.33 -31.55 -21.37
CA PRO A 437 -0.96 -32.60 -20.41
C PRO A 437 -0.94 -32.08 -18.97
N ILE A 438 -0.66 -30.79 -18.74
CA ILE A 438 -0.69 -30.17 -17.42
C ILE A 438 -2.15 -30.08 -16.94
N ILE A 439 -3.02 -29.51 -17.76
CA ILE A 439 -4.45 -29.34 -17.46
C ILE A 439 -5.13 -30.69 -17.24
N ALA A 440 -4.85 -31.68 -18.09
CA ALA A 440 -5.38 -33.03 -17.94
C ALA A 440 -4.92 -33.67 -16.61
N SER A 441 -3.64 -33.52 -16.26
CA SER A 441 -3.12 -34.02 -14.98
C SER A 441 -3.77 -33.32 -13.78
N ILE A 442 -4.04 -32.02 -13.86
CA ILE A 442 -4.76 -31.27 -12.82
C ILE A 442 -6.22 -31.76 -12.69
N ALA A 443 -6.90 -31.97 -13.81
CA ALA A 443 -8.28 -32.47 -13.83
C ALA A 443 -8.39 -33.88 -13.22
N LEU A 444 -7.37 -34.71 -13.43
CA LEU A 444 -7.25 -36.05 -12.82
C LEU A 444 -6.70 -36.03 -11.38
N ARG A 445 -6.41 -34.84 -10.82
CA ARG A 445 -5.78 -34.65 -9.50
C ARG A 445 -4.40 -35.31 -9.36
N GLU A 446 -3.71 -35.55 -10.47
CA GLU A 446 -2.32 -36.01 -10.53
C GLU A 446 -1.36 -34.83 -10.33
N TYR A 447 -1.45 -34.14 -9.19
CA TYR A 447 -0.76 -32.85 -8.99
C TYR A 447 0.76 -32.94 -9.08
N ASP A 448 1.39 -34.01 -8.61
CA ASP A 448 2.86 -34.13 -8.71
C ASP A 448 3.33 -34.27 -10.16
N LYS A 449 2.54 -34.95 -10.99
CA LYS A 449 2.79 -35.02 -12.44
C LYS A 449 2.57 -33.66 -13.09
N ALA A 450 1.49 -32.96 -12.73
CA ALA A 450 1.21 -31.62 -13.23
C ALA A 450 2.33 -30.61 -12.88
N ASP A 451 2.85 -30.66 -11.64
CA ASP A 451 3.98 -29.81 -11.21
C ASP A 451 5.24 -30.11 -12.00
N LYS A 452 5.57 -31.39 -12.19
CA LYS A 452 6.72 -31.79 -13.01
C LYS A 452 6.61 -31.25 -14.44
N LEU A 453 5.43 -31.41 -15.06
CA LEU A 453 5.18 -30.93 -16.43
C LEU A 453 5.23 -29.40 -16.50
N LEU A 454 4.66 -28.69 -15.52
CA LEU A 454 4.71 -27.23 -15.45
C LEU A 454 6.15 -26.71 -15.34
N ARG A 455 6.97 -27.31 -14.47
CA ARG A 455 8.38 -26.95 -14.32
C ARG A 455 9.16 -27.18 -15.61
N GLN A 456 8.89 -28.29 -16.31
CA GLN A 456 9.49 -28.58 -17.62
C GLN A 456 9.09 -27.54 -18.67
N LEU A 457 7.82 -27.16 -18.72
CA LEU A 457 7.33 -26.12 -19.63
C LEU A 457 8.00 -24.76 -19.35
N ILE A 458 8.03 -24.34 -18.09
CA ILE A 458 8.66 -23.07 -17.68
C ILE A 458 10.16 -23.06 -18.02
N GLN A 459 10.86 -24.18 -17.82
CA GLN A 459 12.26 -24.31 -18.20
C GLN A 459 12.44 -24.21 -19.71
N SER A 460 11.61 -24.89 -20.51
CA SER A 460 11.66 -24.82 -21.97
C SER A 460 11.44 -23.39 -22.47
N VAL A 461 10.41 -22.71 -21.96
CA VAL A 461 10.09 -21.32 -22.29
C VAL A 461 11.26 -20.39 -21.92
N SER A 462 11.84 -20.57 -20.74
CA SER A 462 12.99 -19.78 -20.29
C SER A 462 14.21 -19.96 -21.19
N ASN A 463 14.49 -21.19 -21.62
CA ASN A 463 15.59 -21.49 -22.53
C ASN A 463 15.37 -20.85 -23.91
N SER A 464 14.15 -20.96 -24.46
CA SER A 464 13.81 -20.34 -25.75
C SER A 464 13.91 -18.82 -25.73
N ILE A 465 13.48 -18.18 -24.64
CA ILE A 465 13.66 -16.74 -24.44
C ILE A 465 15.16 -16.40 -24.37
N LEU A 466 15.92 -17.10 -23.53
CA LEU A 466 17.35 -16.84 -23.40
C LEU A 466 18.09 -16.99 -24.74
N GLU A 467 17.80 -18.05 -25.51
CA GLU A 467 18.39 -18.28 -26.83
C GLU A 467 18.08 -17.14 -27.80
N LYS A 468 16.79 -16.76 -27.90
CA LYS A 468 16.35 -15.66 -28.76
C LYS A 468 17.02 -14.33 -28.38
N GLU A 469 16.98 -13.96 -27.11
CA GLU A 469 17.54 -12.70 -26.62
C GLU A 469 19.06 -12.65 -26.77
N THR A 470 19.73 -13.80 -26.58
CA THR A 470 21.17 -13.93 -26.80
C THR A 470 21.51 -13.78 -28.29
N HIS A 471 20.74 -14.42 -29.17
CA HIS A 471 20.90 -14.27 -30.61
C HIS A 471 20.71 -12.81 -31.06
N GLU A 472 19.65 -12.16 -30.61
CA GLU A 472 19.40 -10.73 -30.88
C GLU A 472 20.53 -9.84 -30.37
N ARG A 473 21.08 -10.13 -29.18
CA ARG A 473 22.21 -9.38 -28.61
C ARG A 473 23.47 -9.47 -29.46
N PHE A 474 23.78 -10.63 -30.04
CA PHE A 474 25.02 -10.86 -30.79
C PHE A 474 24.91 -10.57 -32.29
N PHE A 475 23.73 -10.76 -32.89
CA PHE A 475 23.53 -10.72 -34.34
C PHE A 475 22.51 -9.68 -34.81
N GLY A 476 21.74 -9.06 -33.91
CA GLY A 476 20.65 -8.12 -34.23
C GLY A 476 21.07 -6.71 -34.68
N TYR A 477 22.36 -6.46 -34.92
CA TYR A 477 22.88 -5.19 -35.48
C TYR A 477 23.25 -5.31 -36.97
N GLY A 478 22.39 -5.98 -37.75
CA GLY A 478 22.44 -6.00 -39.21
C GLY A 478 21.06 -5.68 -39.76
N GLU A 479 20.87 -4.42 -40.14
CA GLU A 479 19.72 -3.86 -40.87
C GLU A 479 18.42 -3.55 -40.08
N ILE A 480 18.03 -2.27 -40.22
CA ILE A 480 16.70 -1.65 -40.03
C ILE A 480 16.38 -1.10 -38.63
N ASP A 481 16.08 0.21 -38.61
CA ASP A 481 15.25 0.90 -37.61
C ASP A 481 14.00 0.09 -37.30
N SER A 482 14.08 -0.77 -36.29
CA SER A 482 12.97 -1.56 -35.77
C SER A 482 12.58 -1.01 -34.39
N PRO A 483 11.34 -0.56 -34.18
CA PRO A 483 10.89 -0.01 -32.89
C PRO A 483 10.72 -1.08 -31.79
N PHE A 484 11.16 -2.32 -32.03
CA PHE A 484 10.93 -3.47 -31.14
C PHE A 484 12.08 -3.78 -30.16
N SER A 485 13.20 -3.06 -30.21
CA SER A 485 14.22 -3.11 -29.15
C SER A 485 13.87 -2.12 -28.04
N ILE A 486 12.85 -2.45 -27.26
CA ILE A 486 12.56 -1.73 -26.02
C ILE A 486 12.66 -2.76 -24.92
N ALA A 487 13.63 -2.55 -24.03
CA ALA A 487 13.78 -3.28 -22.80
C ALA A 487 12.41 -3.49 -22.15
N ALA A 488 12.10 -4.72 -21.75
CA ALA A 488 10.99 -4.97 -20.86
C ALA A 488 11.35 -4.33 -19.52
N GLU A 489 11.06 -3.04 -19.37
CA GLU A 489 11.04 -2.39 -18.06
C GLU A 489 9.87 -3.02 -17.30
N PRO A 490 10.12 -3.69 -16.15
CA PRO A 490 9.04 -4.06 -15.26
C PRO A 490 8.41 -2.76 -14.74
N GLU A 491 7.09 -2.62 -14.92
CA GLU A 491 6.28 -1.49 -14.41
C GLU A 491 6.50 -1.23 -12.91
#